data_AF-A0A9E2N9L9-F1
#
_entry.id   AF-A0A9E2N9L9-F1
#
_cell.length_a   1.000
_cell.length_b   1.000
_cell.length_c   1.000
_cell.angle_alpha   90.00
_cell.angle_beta   90.00
_cell.angle_gamma   90.00
#
_symmetry.space_group_name_H-M   'P 1'
#
loop_
_entity.id
_entity.type
_entity.pdbx_description
1 polymer ?
#
loop_
_entity_poly.entity_id
_entity_poly.type
_entity_poly.pdbx_seq_one_letter_code
_entity_poly.pdbx_strand_id
1 'polypeptide(L)'
;MLEELQDSPVSEARVQAMLKEIVRRAVAGMIARQESESVTEISESYLDRIDTEAGHIRDAQRTRDWSVASTFAGEIARQNGLDPAALEAPAVARQVLSLLRRLNDLRARVERDFDDPLDVGRDLLIDHGLSPNREAMKPPMLLSEAIEKACEEAPQDVETKIRVIGKLALAYFGDVPVASIVLERSFEFLFKVWMLPKGWGKGHGRNRHEKIGKDLCPFAGDPRRRCERRSTSI
;
A
#
# COMPACT_ATOMS: atom_id res chain seq x y z
N MET A 1 18.53 -12.86 23.25
CA MET A 1 18.13 -13.68 22.09
C MET A 1 16.76 -13.23 21.53
N LEU A 2 16.53 -11.91 21.45
CA LEU A 2 15.41 -11.26 20.77
C LEU A 2 15.91 -10.16 19.80
N GLU A 3 17.24 -10.00 19.70
CA GLU A 3 17.91 -8.99 18.86
C GLU A 3 18.33 -9.54 17.49
N GLU A 4 18.20 -10.86 17.25
CA GLU A 4 18.59 -11.50 15.98
C GLU A 4 17.45 -11.60 14.95
N LEU A 5 16.27 -11.05 15.25
CA LEU A 5 15.13 -11.01 14.30
C LEU A 5 15.03 -9.72 13.48
N GLN A 6 16.03 -8.84 13.55
CA GLN A 6 16.06 -7.58 12.79
C GLN A 6 16.80 -7.64 11.44
N ASP A 7 17.50 -8.74 11.12
CA ASP A 7 18.20 -8.88 9.83
C ASP A 7 17.29 -9.42 8.71
N SER A 8 16.54 -8.49 8.11
CA SER A 8 16.64 -8.12 6.69
C SER A 8 16.43 -9.16 5.55
N PRO A 9 15.24 -9.77 5.43
CA PRO A 9 14.63 -10.00 4.10
C PRO A 9 13.29 -9.25 3.91
N VAL A 10 12.60 -8.94 5.01
CA VAL A 10 11.25 -8.36 4.99
C VAL A 10 11.26 -6.87 4.63
N SER A 11 12.31 -6.13 5.04
CA SER A 11 12.49 -4.73 4.64
C SER A 11 12.77 -4.63 3.13
N GLU A 12 13.55 -5.56 2.58
CA GLU A 12 13.91 -5.58 1.17
C GLU A 12 12.70 -5.78 0.27
N ALA A 13 11.83 -6.76 0.58
CA ALA A 13 10.60 -6.99 -0.20
C ALA A 13 9.69 -5.75 -0.24
N ARG A 14 9.58 -5.02 0.89
CA ARG A 14 8.79 -3.78 0.98
C ARG A 14 9.42 -2.65 0.19
N VAL A 15 10.75 -2.53 0.23
CA VAL A 15 11.48 -1.56 -0.58
C VAL A 15 11.27 -1.87 -2.07
N GLN A 16 11.38 -3.13 -2.49
CA GLN A 16 11.14 -3.52 -3.89
C GLN A 16 9.70 -3.23 -4.34
N ALA A 17 8.70 -3.55 -3.51
CA ALA A 17 7.30 -3.23 -3.80
C ALA A 17 7.06 -1.72 -3.96
N MET A 18 7.68 -0.90 -3.10
CA MET A 18 7.65 0.55 -3.18
C MET A 18 8.33 1.07 -4.46
N LEU A 19 9.55 0.60 -4.77
CA LEU A 19 10.27 1.00 -5.99
C LEU A 19 9.48 0.65 -7.26
N LYS A 20 8.90 -0.55 -7.30
CA LYS A 20 8.00 -0.99 -8.38
C LYS A 20 6.80 -0.05 -8.54
N GLU A 21 6.16 0.33 -7.43
CA GLU A 21 5.01 1.24 -7.47
C GLU A 21 5.39 2.67 -7.90
N ILE A 22 6.58 3.17 -7.52
CA ILE A 22 7.13 4.44 -8.00
C ILE A 22 7.27 4.42 -9.52
N VAL A 23 7.86 3.35 -10.09
CA VAL A 23 8.00 3.20 -11.55
C VAL A 23 6.65 3.16 -12.23
N ARG A 24 5.73 2.30 -11.74
CA ARG A 24 4.38 2.17 -12.32
C ARG A 24 3.64 3.50 -12.36
N ARG A 25 3.62 4.25 -11.24
CA ARG A 25 2.95 5.57 -11.19
C ARG A 25 3.59 6.58 -12.13
N ALA A 26 4.92 6.61 -12.20
CA ALA A 26 5.62 7.53 -13.07
C ALA A 26 5.32 7.27 -14.55
N VAL A 27 5.36 6.01 -14.99
CA VAL A 27 5.06 5.63 -16.38
C VAL A 27 3.58 5.82 -16.71
N ALA A 28 2.67 5.45 -15.80
CA ALA A 28 1.24 5.73 -15.96
C ALA A 28 0.96 7.24 -16.10
N GLY A 29 1.66 8.08 -15.32
CA GLY A 29 1.54 9.53 -15.41
C GLY A 29 2.05 10.10 -16.75
N MET A 30 3.12 9.53 -17.30
CA MET A 30 3.61 9.89 -18.64
C MET A 30 2.59 9.56 -19.73
N ILE A 31 2.02 8.35 -19.70
CA ILE A 31 0.97 7.92 -20.64
C ILE A 31 -0.24 8.85 -20.53
N ALA A 32 -0.75 9.07 -19.31
CA ALA A 32 -1.91 9.94 -19.08
C ALA A 32 -1.67 11.38 -19.55
N ARG A 33 -0.44 11.88 -19.44
CA ARG A 33 -0.07 13.22 -19.94
C ARG A 33 -0.10 13.29 -21.47
N GLN A 34 0.47 12.31 -22.17
CA GLN A 34 0.44 12.26 -23.64
C GLN A 34 -0.97 12.10 -24.20
N GLU A 35 -1.85 11.41 -23.47
CA GLU A 35 -3.25 11.16 -23.85
C GLU A 35 -4.20 12.29 -23.46
N SER A 36 -3.75 13.24 -22.65
CA SER A 36 -4.59 14.36 -22.22
C SER A 36 -4.91 15.26 -23.40
N GLU A 37 -6.20 15.45 -23.68
CA GLU A 37 -6.70 16.41 -24.68
C GLU A 37 -6.42 17.87 -24.27
N SER A 38 -6.13 18.11 -22.99
CA SER A 38 -5.82 19.43 -22.46
C SER A 38 -4.34 19.55 -22.09
N VAL A 39 -3.65 20.54 -22.65
CA VAL A 39 -2.31 20.93 -22.21
C VAL A 39 -2.45 21.78 -20.95
N THR A 40 -2.60 21.14 -19.79
CA THR A 40 -2.75 21.85 -18.49
C THR A 40 -1.50 22.66 -18.14
N GLU A 41 -0.33 22.27 -18.66
CA GLU A 41 0.97 22.89 -18.42
C GLU A 41 1.78 22.85 -19.72
N ILE A 42 2.29 24.01 -20.16
CA ILE A 42 3.10 24.14 -21.38
C ILE A 42 4.32 23.23 -21.25
N SER A 43 4.66 22.50 -22.32
CA SER A 43 5.74 21.50 -22.31
C SER A 43 7.06 22.02 -21.74
N GLU A 44 7.45 23.27 -22.06
CA GLU A 44 8.63 23.94 -21.50
C GLU A 44 8.58 24.06 -19.96
N SER A 45 7.48 24.56 -19.40
CA SER A 45 7.32 24.66 -17.93
C SER A 45 7.36 23.29 -17.23
N TYR A 46 6.87 22.24 -17.90
CA TYR A 46 6.97 20.88 -17.38
C TYR A 46 8.41 20.35 -17.40
N LEU A 47 9.16 20.60 -18.48
CA LEU A 47 10.58 20.26 -18.57
C LEU A 47 11.41 21.02 -17.52
N ASP A 48 11.15 22.31 -17.32
CA ASP A 48 11.81 23.12 -16.28
C ASP A 48 11.56 22.56 -14.87
N ARG A 49 10.34 22.06 -14.62
CA ARG A 49 10.02 21.39 -13.35
C ARG A 49 10.80 20.08 -13.19
N ILE A 50 10.89 19.27 -14.25
CA ILE A 50 11.69 18.03 -14.23
C ILE A 50 13.16 18.36 -13.93
N ASP A 51 13.73 19.39 -14.56
CA ASP A 51 15.11 19.81 -14.34
C ASP A 51 15.34 20.33 -12.93
N THR A 52 14.39 21.10 -12.38
CA THR A 52 14.42 21.57 -10.99
C THR A 52 14.38 20.40 -10.01
N GLU A 53 13.49 19.43 -10.23
CA GLU A 53 13.39 18.22 -9.42
C GLU A 53 14.69 17.39 -9.48
N ALA A 54 15.24 17.19 -10.68
CA ALA A 54 16.49 16.49 -10.87
C ALA A 54 17.69 17.21 -10.21
N GLY A 55 17.68 18.54 -10.21
CA GLY A 55 18.64 19.38 -9.49
C GLY A 55 18.56 19.17 -7.98
N HIS A 56 17.35 19.26 -7.42
CA HIS A 56 17.11 19.03 -5.99
C HIS A 56 17.57 17.64 -5.54
N ILE A 57 17.28 16.59 -6.33
CA ILE A 57 17.73 15.22 -6.02
C ILE A 57 19.27 15.11 -6.08
N ARG A 58 19.91 15.74 -7.07
CA ARG A 58 21.38 15.75 -7.19
C ARG A 58 22.04 16.40 -5.98
N ASP A 59 21.50 17.53 -5.54
CA ASP A 59 22.05 18.26 -4.40
C ASP A 59 21.84 17.48 -3.11
N ALA A 60 20.67 16.88 -2.91
CA ALA A 60 20.40 15.97 -1.79
C ALA A 60 21.39 14.80 -1.74
N GLN A 61 21.69 14.17 -2.87
CA GLN A 61 22.69 13.09 -2.95
C GLN A 61 24.10 13.58 -2.60
N ARG A 62 24.48 14.80 -2.99
CA ARG A 62 25.80 15.40 -2.71
C ARG A 62 25.96 15.78 -1.24
N THR A 63 24.93 16.39 -0.65
CA THR A 63 24.91 16.80 0.75
C THR A 63 24.56 15.67 1.72
N ARG A 64 24.19 14.49 1.19
CA ARG A 64 23.72 13.32 1.94
C ARG A 64 22.46 13.63 2.74
N ASP A 65 21.60 14.49 2.20
CA ASP A 65 20.29 14.77 2.75
C ASP A 65 19.30 13.66 2.32
N TRP A 66 19.19 12.63 3.14
CA TRP A 66 18.32 11.48 2.87
C TRP A 66 16.84 11.76 3.15
N SER A 67 16.52 12.83 3.89
CA SER A 67 15.15 13.20 4.22
C SER A 67 14.33 13.55 2.97
N VAL A 68 15.00 13.98 1.89
CA VAL A 68 14.41 14.27 0.58
C VAL A 68 13.71 13.05 -0.03
N ALA A 69 14.13 11.82 0.31
CA ALA A 69 13.44 10.62 -0.15
C ALA A 69 11.97 10.57 0.35
N SER A 70 11.72 11.06 1.57
CA SER A 70 10.37 11.15 2.15
C SER A 70 9.48 12.11 1.39
N THR A 71 10.01 13.21 0.85
CA THR A 71 9.24 14.16 0.03
C THR A 71 8.67 13.51 -1.23
N PHE A 72 9.43 12.64 -1.87
CA PHE A 72 9.03 12.03 -3.15
C PHE A 72 8.34 10.68 -3.02
N ALA A 73 8.75 9.85 -2.05
CA ALA A 73 8.30 8.47 -1.91
C ALA A 73 7.48 8.22 -0.63
N GLY A 74 7.32 9.20 0.26
CA GLY A 74 6.71 9.00 1.58
C GLY A 74 5.27 8.45 1.54
N GLU A 75 4.45 8.91 0.59
CA GLU A 75 3.08 8.40 0.44
C GLU A 75 3.08 6.92 0.02
N ILE A 76 3.89 6.58 -0.98
CA ILE A 76 4.00 5.21 -1.52
C ILE A 76 4.62 4.29 -0.47
N ALA A 77 5.65 4.75 0.25
CA ALA A 77 6.27 4.04 1.35
C ALA A 77 5.25 3.71 2.44
N ARG A 78 4.45 4.70 2.87
CA ARG A 78 3.38 4.51 3.85
C ARG A 78 2.33 3.50 3.39
N GLN A 79 1.90 3.56 2.12
CA GLN A 79 0.97 2.59 1.54
C GLN A 79 1.54 1.17 1.51
N ASN A 80 2.86 1.03 1.32
CA ASN A 80 3.57 -0.24 1.39
C ASN A 80 3.96 -0.67 2.82
N GLY A 81 3.54 0.09 3.85
CA GLY A 81 3.85 -0.20 5.25
C GLY A 81 5.34 -0.09 5.58
N LEU A 82 6.07 0.76 4.87
CA LEU A 82 7.45 1.13 5.17
C LEU A 82 7.46 2.33 6.13
N ASP A 83 8.24 2.24 7.20
CA ASP A 83 8.41 3.30 8.18
C ASP A 83 9.18 4.50 7.56
N PRO A 84 8.82 5.77 7.85
CA PRO A 84 9.58 6.92 7.42
C PRO A 84 11.08 6.84 7.74
N ALA A 85 11.46 6.35 8.93
CA ALA A 85 12.87 6.20 9.30
C ALA A 85 13.59 5.15 8.42
N ALA A 86 12.88 4.12 7.97
CA ALA A 86 13.42 3.12 7.06
C ALA A 86 13.58 3.68 5.63
N LEU A 87 12.70 4.57 5.20
CA LEU A 87 12.82 5.27 3.91
C LEU A 87 14.04 6.22 3.89
N GLU A 88 14.28 6.90 5.01
CA GLU A 88 15.41 7.84 5.18
C GLU A 88 16.75 7.14 5.47
N ALA A 89 16.73 5.81 5.65
CA ALA A 89 17.95 5.03 5.80
C ALA A 89 18.84 5.18 4.54
N PRO A 90 20.14 5.48 4.67
CA PRO A 90 21.00 5.82 3.53
C PRO A 90 21.02 4.78 2.39
N ALA A 91 20.86 3.49 2.70
CA ALA A 91 20.80 2.44 1.68
C ALA A 91 19.53 2.52 0.82
N VAL A 92 18.38 2.78 1.44
CA VAL A 92 17.07 2.87 0.78
C VAL A 92 16.93 4.22 0.08
N ALA A 93 17.23 5.32 0.77
CA ALA A 93 17.16 6.66 0.21
C ALA A 93 18.01 6.81 -1.07
N ARG A 94 19.22 6.23 -1.09
CA ARG A 94 20.06 6.22 -2.31
C ARG A 94 19.40 5.51 -3.49
N GLN A 95 18.77 4.35 -3.26
CA GLN A 95 18.05 3.62 -4.30
C GLN A 95 16.88 4.44 -4.84
N VAL A 96 16.07 5.02 -3.94
CA VAL A 96 14.92 5.86 -4.29
C VAL A 96 15.36 7.08 -5.10
N LEU A 97 16.32 7.85 -4.61
CA LEU A 97 16.81 9.07 -5.28
C LEU A 97 17.48 8.74 -6.63
N SER A 98 18.19 7.62 -6.72
CA SER A 98 18.75 7.15 -8.00
C SER A 98 17.66 6.74 -8.99
N LEU A 99 16.59 6.09 -8.53
CA LEU A 99 15.45 5.70 -9.36
C LEU A 99 14.70 6.93 -9.87
N LEU A 100 14.42 7.90 -8.99
CA LEU A 100 13.74 9.15 -9.35
C LEU A 100 14.52 9.94 -10.41
N ARG A 101 15.85 9.94 -10.34
CA ARG A 101 16.68 10.51 -11.42
C ARG A 101 16.48 9.81 -12.75
N ARG A 102 16.56 8.47 -12.79
CA ARG A 102 16.32 7.68 -14.03
C ARG A 102 14.91 7.97 -14.58
N LEU A 103 13.93 8.13 -13.71
CA LEU A 103 12.55 8.47 -14.09
C LEU A 103 12.44 9.89 -14.63
N ASN A 104 13.16 10.87 -14.07
CA ASN A 104 13.19 12.23 -14.59
C ASN A 104 13.88 12.32 -15.95
N ASP A 105 14.97 11.58 -16.15
CA ASP A 105 15.61 11.46 -17.46
C ASP A 105 14.64 10.86 -18.51
N LEU A 106 13.90 9.82 -18.13
CA LEU A 106 12.86 9.20 -18.96
C LEU A 106 11.71 10.18 -19.27
N ARG A 107 11.18 10.89 -18.26
CA ARG A 107 10.12 11.90 -18.42
C ARG A 107 10.56 13.01 -19.37
N ALA A 108 11.77 13.52 -19.22
CA ALA A 108 12.30 14.58 -20.08
C ALA A 108 12.42 14.11 -21.54
N ARG A 109 12.86 12.87 -21.77
CA ARG A 109 12.92 12.28 -23.11
C ARG A 109 11.53 12.11 -23.73
N VAL A 110 10.61 11.47 -23.00
CA VAL A 110 9.23 11.25 -23.43
C VAL A 110 8.54 12.58 -23.79
N GLU A 111 8.73 13.61 -22.97
CA GLU A 111 8.13 14.91 -23.24
C GLU A 111 8.75 15.61 -24.45
N ARG A 112 10.08 15.56 -24.59
CA ARG A 112 10.81 16.26 -25.68
C ARG A 112 10.58 15.61 -27.04
N ASP A 113 10.65 14.29 -27.08
CA ASP A 113 10.69 13.52 -28.34
C ASP A 113 9.33 12.89 -28.67
N PHE A 114 8.37 12.98 -27.73
CA PHE A 114 7.04 12.33 -27.82
C PHE A 114 7.12 10.80 -28.01
N ASP A 115 8.21 10.19 -27.52
CA ASP A 115 8.42 8.74 -27.52
C ASP A 115 7.37 8.02 -26.65
N ASP A 116 7.00 6.78 -27.00
CA ASP A 116 6.12 5.94 -26.17
C ASP A 116 6.84 5.54 -24.86
N PRO A 117 6.32 5.91 -23.67
CA PRO A 117 6.92 5.57 -22.38
C PRO A 117 7.12 4.07 -22.15
N LEU A 118 6.27 3.22 -22.74
CA LEU A 118 6.37 1.76 -22.60
C LEU A 118 7.53 1.18 -23.40
N ASP A 119 7.87 1.81 -24.53
CA ASP A 119 8.98 1.39 -25.39
C ASP A 119 10.31 1.93 -24.85
N VAL A 120 10.40 3.24 -24.58
CA VAL A 120 11.67 3.84 -24.13
C VAL A 120 11.97 3.56 -22.66
N GLY A 121 10.94 3.25 -21.86
CA GLY A 121 11.07 2.85 -20.46
C GLY A 121 11.13 1.33 -20.26
N ARG A 122 11.16 0.53 -21.33
CA ARG A 122 11.03 -0.94 -21.29
C ARG A 122 11.98 -1.60 -20.30
N ASP A 123 13.27 -1.28 -20.37
CA ASP A 123 14.27 -1.90 -19.50
C ASP A 123 14.04 -1.53 -18.03
N LEU A 124 13.67 -0.27 -17.77
CA LEU A 124 13.35 0.19 -16.41
C LEU A 124 12.12 -0.54 -15.83
N LEU A 125 11.13 -0.83 -16.67
CA LEU A 125 9.95 -1.61 -16.27
C LEU A 125 10.31 -3.06 -15.95
N ILE A 126 11.10 -3.70 -16.82
CA ILE A 126 11.54 -5.09 -16.65
C ILE A 126 12.42 -5.24 -15.39
N ASP A 127 13.34 -4.30 -15.16
CA ASP A 127 14.20 -4.25 -13.97
C ASP A 127 13.38 -4.28 -12.66
N HIS A 128 12.15 -3.76 -12.69
CA HIS A 128 11.25 -3.68 -11.53
C HIS A 128 10.09 -4.68 -11.60
N GLY A 129 10.19 -5.70 -12.46
CA GLY A 129 9.19 -6.76 -12.57
C GLY A 129 7.81 -6.28 -13.04
N LEU A 130 7.78 -5.28 -13.92
CA LEU A 130 6.58 -4.78 -14.60
C LEU A 130 6.63 -5.19 -16.07
N SER A 131 5.49 -5.69 -16.58
CA SER A 131 5.32 -5.92 -18.00
C SER A 131 5.20 -4.57 -18.73
N PRO A 132 5.88 -4.34 -19.87
CA PRO A 132 5.78 -3.11 -20.66
C PRO A 132 4.47 -3.04 -21.45
N ASN A 133 3.35 -2.97 -20.75
CA ASN A 133 2.02 -2.85 -21.35
C ASN A 133 1.10 -1.99 -20.49
N ARG A 134 0.02 -1.51 -21.11
CA ARG A 134 -0.97 -0.63 -20.47
C ARG A 134 -1.66 -1.28 -19.27
N GLU A 135 -1.91 -2.58 -19.33
CA GLU A 135 -2.60 -3.29 -18.24
C GLU A 135 -1.78 -3.26 -16.95
N ALA A 136 -0.46 -3.46 -17.05
CA ALA A 136 0.44 -3.40 -15.90
C ALA A 136 0.55 -2.01 -15.28
N MET A 137 0.22 -0.95 -16.02
CA MET A 137 0.25 0.44 -15.55
C MET A 137 -1.01 0.85 -14.82
N LYS A 138 -2.09 0.07 -14.88
CA LYS A 138 -3.31 0.35 -14.12
C LYS A 138 -3.04 0.35 -12.61
N PRO A 139 -3.72 1.19 -11.83
CA PRO A 139 -3.63 1.14 -10.38
C PRO A 139 -3.95 -0.27 -9.86
N PRO A 140 -3.18 -0.78 -8.88
CA PRO A 140 -3.52 -2.04 -8.24
C PRO A 140 -4.84 -1.90 -7.46
N MET A 141 -5.61 -2.99 -7.40
CA MET A 141 -6.85 -3.06 -6.63
C MET A 141 -6.59 -2.75 -5.14
N LEU A 142 -7.38 -1.83 -4.59
CA LEU A 142 -7.34 -1.46 -3.18
C LEU A 142 -8.01 -2.52 -2.31
N LEU A 143 -7.67 -2.53 -1.02
CA LEU A 143 -8.23 -3.47 -0.07
C LEU A 143 -9.75 -3.32 0.05
N SER A 144 -10.27 -2.08 0.06
CA SER A 144 -11.71 -1.80 0.09
C SER A 144 -12.44 -2.41 -1.12
N GLU A 145 -11.90 -2.19 -2.32
CA GLU A 145 -12.42 -2.74 -3.57
C GLU A 145 -12.39 -4.27 -3.58
N ALA A 146 -11.29 -4.86 -3.10
CA ALA A 146 -11.15 -6.31 -3.01
C ALA A 146 -12.15 -6.93 -2.02
N ILE A 147 -12.44 -6.25 -0.91
CA ILE A 147 -13.44 -6.70 0.08
C ILE A 147 -14.83 -6.71 -0.55
N GLU A 148 -15.23 -5.63 -1.22
CA GLU A 148 -16.56 -5.56 -1.84
C GLU A 148 -16.70 -6.60 -2.96
N LYS A 149 -15.69 -6.72 -3.82
CA LYS A 149 -15.69 -7.75 -4.87
C LYS A 149 -15.76 -9.17 -4.28
N ALA A 150 -15.03 -9.44 -3.20
CA ALA A 150 -15.10 -10.73 -2.51
C ALA A 150 -16.47 -10.97 -1.86
N CYS A 151 -17.18 -9.92 -1.41
CA CYS A 151 -18.54 -10.03 -0.90
C CYS A 151 -19.55 -10.34 -2.00
N GLU A 152 -19.43 -9.70 -3.17
CA GLU A 152 -20.32 -9.92 -4.32
C GLU A 152 -20.28 -11.37 -4.83
N GLU A 153 -19.10 -12.00 -4.78
CA GLU A 153 -18.90 -13.38 -5.25
C GLU A 153 -19.19 -14.44 -4.16
N ALA A 154 -19.39 -14.04 -2.90
CA ALA A 154 -19.49 -14.96 -1.78
C ALA A 154 -20.93 -15.45 -1.50
N PRO A 155 -21.10 -16.71 -1.05
CA PRO A 155 -22.36 -17.14 -0.43
C PRO A 155 -22.70 -16.29 0.80
N GLN A 156 -24.00 -16.13 1.08
CA GLN A 156 -24.51 -15.21 2.12
C GLN A 156 -23.90 -15.45 3.53
N ASP A 157 -23.62 -16.71 3.89
CA ASP A 157 -23.03 -17.08 5.19
C ASP A 157 -21.50 -16.81 5.28
N VAL A 158 -20.84 -16.67 4.13
CA VAL A 158 -19.42 -16.33 4.00
C VAL A 158 -19.25 -14.83 3.85
N GLU A 159 -20.13 -14.14 3.11
CA GLU A 159 -20.12 -12.69 2.90
C GLU A 159 -20.02 -11.93 4.23
N THR A 160 -20.84 -12.31 5.21
CA THR A 160 -20.82 -11.68 6.54
C THR A 160 -19.45 -11.79 7.21
N LYS A 161 -18.76 -12.93 7.06
CA LYS A 161 -17.41 -13.14 7.62
C LYS A 161 -16.36 -12.32 6.87
N ILE A 162 -16.43 -12.30 5.54
CA ILE A 162 -15.55 -11.47 4.69
C ILE A 162 -15.71 -10.01 5.08
N ARG A 163 -16.93 -9.51 5.22
CA ARG A 163 -17.20 -8.11 5.58
C ARG A 163 -16.68 -7.75 6.97
N VAL A 164 -16.84 -8.65 7.96
CA VAL A 164 -16.32 -8.42 9.32
C VAL A 164 -14.79 -8.41 9.33
N ILE A 165 -14.15 -9.43 8.73
CA ILE A 165 -12.68 -9.50 8.67
C ILE A 165 -12.13 -8.36 7.82
N GLY A 166 -12.79 -8.00 6.73
CA GLY A 166 -12.43 -6.89 5.84
C GLY A 166 -12.43 -5.55 6.56
N LYS A 167 -13.44 -5.27 7.41
CA LYS A 167 -13.44 -4.07 8.25
C LYS A 167 -12.25 -4.03 9.23
N LEU A 168 -11.92 -5.18 9.83
CA LEU A 168 -10.74 -5.29 10.69
C LEU A 168 -9.44 -5.09 9.89
N ALA A 169 -9.37 -5.64 8.68
CA ALA A 169 -8.23 -5.51 7.78
C ALA A 169 -8.04 -4.05 7.36
N LEU A 170 -9.11 -3.34 6.97
CA LEU A 170 -9.07 -1.91 6.65
C LEU A 170 -8.63 -1.06 7.84
N ALA A 171 -9.12 -1.36 9.05
CA ALA A 171 -8.69 -0.67 10.26
C ALA A 171 -7.21 -0.94 10.60
N TYR A 172 -6.69 -2.11 10.24
CA TYR A 172 -5.32 -2.52 10.55
C TYR A 172 -4.30 -2.05 9.49
N PHE A 173 -4.61 -2.24 8.22
CA PHE A 173 -3.72 -1.95 7.10
C PHE A 173 -3.93 -0.54 6.54
N GLY A 174 -5.10 0.05 6.76
CA GLY A 174 -5.60 1.15 5.94
C GLY A 174 -6.17 0.63 4.61
N ASP A 175 -6.64 1.56 3.78
CA ASP A 175 -7.03 1.23 2.42
C ASP A 175 -5.81 1.29 1.50
N VAL A 176 -5.12 0.15 1.39
CA VAL A 176 -3.86 0.01 0.64
C VAL A 176 -4.04 -0.98 -0.52
N PRO A 177 -3.18 -0.94 -1.54
CA PRO A 177 -3.16 -1.97 -2.58
C PRO A 177 -3.01 -3.38 -1.99
N VAL A 178 -3.83 -4.34 -2.43
CA VAL A 178 -3.75 -5.72 -1.92
C VAL A 178 -2.36 -6.33 -2.14
N ALA A 179 -1.72 -6.03 -3.27
CA ALA A 179 -0.38 -6.49 -3.61
C ALA A 179 0.73 -5.99 -2.66
N SER A 180 0.45 -4.95 -1.86
CA SER A 180 1.39 -4.43 -0.85
C SER A 180 1.31 -5.18 0.49
N ILE A 181 0.27 -6.00 0.69
CA ILE A 181 0.10 -6.80 1.90
C ILE A 181 0.97 -8.06 1.79
N VAL A 182 2.19 -7.97 2.30
CA VAL A 182 3.12 -9.11 2.36
C VAL A 182 2.65 -10.16 3.37
N LEU A 183 3.17 -11.38 3.22
CA LEU A 183 2.76 -12.54 4.00
C LEU A 183 2.91 -12.32 5.51
N GLU A 184 3.98 -11.66 5.95
CA GLU A 184 4.28 -11.39 7.35
C GLU A 184 3.24 -10.46 7.98
N ARG A 185 2.87 -9.39 7.26
CA ARG A 185 1.81 -8.46 7.67
C ARG A 185 0.46 -9.16 7.77
N SER A 186 0.22 -10.14 6.89
CA SER A 186 -0.97 -10.98 6.94
C SER A 186 -0.97 -11.86 8.20
N PHE A 187 0.17 -12.45 8.58
CA PHE A 187 0.31 -13.21 9.83
C PHE A 187 0.13 -12.34 11.07
N GLU A 188 0.74 -11.15 11.12
CA GLU A 188 0.55 -10.21 12.23
C GLU A 188 -0.92 -9.81 12.41
N PHE A 189 -1.59 -9.53 11.29
CA PHE A 189 -3.02 -9.23 11.30
C PHE A 189 -3.84 -10.42 11.81
N LEU A 190 -3.63 -11.61 11.26
CA LEU A 190 -4.33 -12.82 11.69
C LEU A 190 -4.08 -13.13 13.17
N PHE A 191 -2.85 -12.92 13.65
CA PHE A 191 -2.51 -13.07 15.07
C PHE A 191 -3.30 -12.08 15.92
N LYS A 192 -3.35 -10.79 15.54
CA LYS A 192 -4.16 -9.79 16.26
C LYS A 192 -5.65 -10.12 16.25
N VAL A 193 -6.19 -10.55 15.11
CA VAL A 193 -7.58 -11.02 15.00
C VAL A 193 -7.82 -12.23 15.91
N TRP A 194 -6.87 -13.16 15.97
CA TRP A 194 -6.99 -14.35 16.81
C TRP A 194 -6.98 -14.02 18.30
N MET A 195 -6.22 -13.00 18.70
CA MET A 195 -6.13 -12.48 20.06
C MET A 195 -7.32 -11.58 20.47
N LEU A 196 -8.25 -11.27 19.55
CA LEU A 196 -9.45 -10.51 19.90
C LEU A 196 -10.26 -11.27 20.97
N PRO A 197 -10.81 -10.55 21.97
CA PRO A 197 -11.65 -11.15 23.00
C PRO A 197 -12.79 -11.99 22.41
N LYS A 198 -12.68 -13.32 22.54
CA LYS A 198 -13.67 -14.30 22.03
C LYS A 198 -15.03 -14.24 22.74
N GLY A 199 -15.11 -13.49 23.83
CA GLY A 199 -16.29 -13.37 24.69
C GLY A 199 -17.22 -12.21 24.36
N TRP A 200 -17.00 -11.48 23.26
CA TRP A 200 -17.89 -10.40 22.83
C TRP A 200 -18.72 -10.85 21.62
N GLY A 201 -20.00 -10.48 21.57
CA GLY A 201 -20.92 -10.80 20.47
C GLY A 201 -21.90 -11.92 20.82
N LYS A 202 -22.39 -12.65 19.81
CA LYS A 202 -23.33 -13.77 19.98
C LYS A 202 -22.65 -15.10 19.70
N GLY A 203 -22.74 -16.03 20.64
CA GLY A 203 -22.33 -17.41 20.48
C GLY A 203 -23.47 -18.25 19.91
N HIS A 204 -23.12 -19.31 19.19
CA HIS A 204 -24.11 -20.30 18.77
C HIS A 204 -24.69 -21.00 20.01
N GLY A 205 -26.02 -21.00 20.13
CA GLY A 205 -26.72 -21.85 21.08
C GLY A 205 -26.39 -23.32 20.79
N ARG A 206 -26.16 -24.11 21.85
CA ARG A 206 -25.81 -25.54 21.73
C ARG A 206 -26.94 -26.43 21.18
N ASN A 207 -28.11 -25.85 20.90
CA ASN A 207 -29.30 -26.58 20.47
C ASN A 207 -29.50 -26.42 18.96
N ARG A 208 -29.50 -27.55 18.24
CA ARG A 208 -29.87 -27.66 16.82
C ARG A 208 -31.30 -27.17 16.50
N HIS A 209 -32.11 -26.90 17.53
CA HIS A 209 -33.54 -26.58 17.44
C HIS A 209 -33.88 -25.13 17.78
N GLU A 210 -33.02 -24.40 18.48
CA GLU A 210 -33.25 -23.00 18.86
C GLU A 210 -32.11 -22.15 18.28
N LYS A 211 -32.42 -21.41 17.21
CA LYS A 211 -31.48 -20.48 16.55
C LYS A 211 -31.26 -19.19 17.34
N ILE A 212 -31.53 -19.18 18.64
CA ILE A 212 -31.35 -17.99 19.49
C ILE A 212 -29.87 -17.96 19.91
N GLY A 213 -29.10 -17.07 19.29
CA GLY A 213 -27.71 -16.83 19.69
C GLY A 213 -27.64 -16.34 21.14
N LYS A 214 -26.74 -16.94 21.93
CA LYS A 214 -26.50 -16.52 23.31
C LYS A 214 -25.56 -15.32 23.31
N ASP A 215 -25.92 -14.26 23.99
CA ASP A 215 -24.99 -13.14 24.19
C ASP A 215 -23.77 -13.62 25.00
N LEU A 216 -22.58 -13.39 24.43
CA LEU A 216 -21.32 -13.65 25.09
C LEU A 216 -20.99 -12.41 25.93
N CYS A 217 -20.68 -12.63 27.21
CA CYS A 217 -20.11 -11.61 28.08
C CYS A 217 -18.64 -11.98 28.33
N PRO A 218 -17.68 -11.10 28.00
CA PRO A 218 -16.25 -11.34 28.22
C PRO A 218 -15.87 -11.44 29.70
N PHE A 219 -16.74 -10.97 30.60
CA PHE A 219 -16.54 -10.96 32.04
C PHE A 219 -17.37 -12.03 32.76
N ALA A 220 -17.87 -13.05 32.06
CA ALA A 220 -18.77 -14.07 32.61
C ALA A 220 -18.19 -14.92 33.78
N GLY A 221 -16.98 -14.62 34.26
CA GLY A 221 -16.36 -15.20 35.46
C GLY A 221 -15.75 -14.19 36.44
N ASP A 222 -15.90 -12.87 36.23
CA ASP A 222 -15.41 -11.84 37.17
C ASP A 222 -16.60 -11.16 37.88
N PRO A 223 -16.88 -11.48 39.16
CA PRO A 223 -18.03 -10.93 39.89
C PRO A 223 -17.93 -9.41 40.12
N ARG A 224 -16.78 -8.79 39.86
CA ARG A 224 -16.54 -7.35 40.04
C ARG A 224 -16.82 -6.51 38.78
N ARG A 225 -17.07 -7.12 37.62
CA ARG A 225 -17.32 -6.41 36.36
C ARG A 225 -18.67 -6.83 35.75
N ARG A 226 -19.61 -5.89 35.62
CA ARG A 226 -20.88 -6.12 34.90
C ARG A 226 -20.74 -5.75 33.43
N CYS A 227 -21.30 -6.57 32.55
CA CYS A 227 -21.56 -6.22 31.16
C CYS A 227 -22.79 -5.28 31.11
N GLU A 228 -22.61 -3.97 31.28
CA GLU A 228 -23.68 -2.99 31.03
C GLU A 228 -23.84 -2.75 29.53
N ARG A 229 -25.09 -2.86 29.03
CA ARG A 229 -25.43 -2.51 27.66
C ARG A 229 -25.27 -1.01 27.48
N ARG A 230 -24.28 -0.56 26.70
CA ARG A 230 -24.44 0.71 25.98
C ARG A 230 -25.24 0.41 24.72
N SER A 231 -26.55 0.62 24.80
CA SER A 231 -27.44 0.66 23.65
C SER A 231 -27.09 1.89 22.81
N THR A 232 -26.06 1.81 21.98
CA THR A 232 -25.93 2.74 20.85
C THR A 232 -26.74 2.17 19.71
N SER A 233 -27.96 2.67 19.57
CA SER A 233 -28.71 2.60 18.32
C SER A 233 -27.89 3.31 17.24
N ILE A 234 -27.52 2.57 16.20
CA ILE A 234 -27.21 3.11 14.87
C ILE A 234 -28.18 2.39 13.93
#